data_AF-A0A963QQ73-F1
#
_entry.id   AF-A0A963QQ73-F1
#
_cell.length_a   1.000
_cell.length_b   1.000
_cell.length_c   1.000
_cell.angle_alpha   90.00
_cell.angle_beta   90.00
_cell.angle_gamma   90.00
#
_symmetry.space_group_name_H-M   'P 1'
#
loop_
_entity.id
_entity.type
_entity.pdbx_description
1 polymer ?
#
loop_
_entity_poly.entity_id
_entity_poly.type
_entity_poly.pdbx_seq_one_letter_code
_entity_poly.pdbx_strand_id
1 'polypeptide(L)' 'QPFHVAEVFTGIPGKFVQIEDTIKSFKAVVDGEYDHLPEAAFYMVGGIDEAVEKAKKLAEDA' A
#
# COMPACT_ATOMS: atom_id res chain seq x y z
N GLN A 1 2.04 3.66 5.49
CA GLN A 1 0.92 4.62 5.41
C GLN A 1 1.43 6.07 5.38
N PRO A 2 0.94 6.90 4.44
CA PRO A 2 1.14 8.35 4.45
C PRO A 2 0.19 9.04 5.44
N PHE A 3 0.72 9.93 6.27
CA PHE A 3 -0.07 10.72 7.22
C PHE A 3 -0.49 12.05 6.61
N HIS A 4 -1.73 12.49 6.89
CA HIS A 4 -2.23 13.80 6.44
C HIS A 4 -1.33 14.97 6.89
N VAL A 5 -0.77 14.90 8.10
CA VAL A 5 0.16 15.93 8.61
C VAL A 5 1.52 15.90 7.92
N ALA A 6 1.91 14.77 7.32
CA ALA A 6 3.19 14.61 6.66
C ALA A 6 3.14 14.97 5.16
N GLU A 7 1.95 15.26 4.62
CA GLU A 7 1.74 15.59 3.19
C GLU A 7 2.60 16.79 2.75
N VAL A 8 2.81 17.77 3.63
CA VAL A 8 3.67 18.94 3.35
C VAL A 8 5.15 18.59 3.17
N PHE A 9 5.58 17.44 3.69
CA PHE A 9 6.97 16.96 3.59
C PHE A 9 7.13 15.88 2.51
N THR A 10 6.15 14.98 2.39
CA THR A 10 6.24 13.83 1.49
C THR A 10 5.68 14.12 0.09
N GLY A 11 4.80 15.13 -0.05
CA GLY A 11 4.03 15.37 -1.27
C GLY A 11 3.02 14.25 -1.59
N ILE A 12 2.82 13.30 -0.67
CA ILE A 12 1.93 12.15 -0.84
C ILE A 12 0.68 12.37 0.02
N PRO A 13 -0.53 12.28 -0.58
CA PRO A 13 -1.75 12.53 0.16
C PRO A 13 -1.92 11.55 1.31
N GLY A 14 -2.31 12.07 2.47
CA GLY A 14 -2.60 11.25 3.65
C GLY A 14 -3.70 10.21 3.38
N LYS A 15 -3.58 9.06 4.02
CA LYS A 15 -4.59 7.99 3.94
C LYS A 15 -5.04 7.57 5.33
N PHE A 16 -6.34 7.38 5.49
CA PHE A 16 -6.94 6.77 6.66
C PHE A 16 -7.44 5.39 6.28
N VAL A 17 -7.00 4.37 7.01
CA VAL A 17 -7.36 2.96 6.76
C VAL A 17 -8.21 2.49 7.92
N GLN A 18 -9.34 1.85 7.63
CA GLN A 18 -10.20 1.27 8.66
C GLN A 18 -9.51 0.06 9.30
N ILE A 19 -9.87 -0.25 10.55
CA ILE A 19 -9.30 -1.40 11.27
C ILE A 19 -9.60 -2.71 10.54
N GLU A 20 -10.83 -2.87 10.04
CA GLU A 20 -11.25 -4.07 9.31
C GLU A 20 -10.39 -4.31 8.05
N ASP A 21 -10.08 -3.25 7.32
CA ASP A 21 -9.27 -3.32 6.10
C ASP A 21 -7.79 -3.57 6.41
N THR A 22 -7.31 -3.02 7.53
CA THR A 22 -5.95 -3.30 8.03
C THR A 22 -5.80 -4.78 8.34
N ILE A 23 -6.75 -5.36 9.08
CA ILE A 23 -6.70 -6.79 9.46
C ILE A 23 -6.76 -7.69 8.22
N LYS A 24 -7.67 -7.39 7.28
CA LYS A 24 -7.77 -8.14 6.01
C LYS A 24 -6.48 -8.06 5.20
N SER A 25 -5.89 -6.86 5.08
CA SER A 25 -4.66 -6.63 4.31
C SER A 25 -3.50 -7.43 4.89
N PHE A 26 -3.27 -7.33 6.21
CA PHE A 26 -2.19 -8.07 6.85
C PHE A 26 -2.40 -9.59 6.80
N LYS A 27 -3.65 -10.06 6.96
CA LYS A 27 -3.96 -11.47 6.85
C LYS A 27 -3.61 -12.03 5.46
N ALA A 28 -4.06 -11.36 4.41
CA ALA A 28 -3.81 -11.81 3.05
C ALA A 28 -2.32 -11.76 2.66
N VAL A 29 -1.55 -10.80 3.22
CA VAL A 29 -0.09 -10.78 3.09
C VAL A 29 0.55 -11.99 3.78
N VAL A 30 0.12 -12.34 5.00
CA VAL A 30 0.64 -13.50 5.74
C VAL A 30 0.24 -14.83 5.09
N ASP A 31 -0.95 -14.90 4.49
CA ASP A 31 -1.45 -16.06 3.75
C ASP A 31 -0.73 -16.23 2.39
N GLY A 32 0.17 -15.30 2.01
CA GLY A 32 0.98 -15.37 0.80
C GLY A 32 0.24 -14.98 -0.49
N GLU A 33 -0.96 -14.39 -0.38
CA GLU A 33 -1.78 -14.03 -1.56
C GLU A 33 -1.10 -12.98 -2.45
N TYR A 34 -0.20 -12.16 -1.88
CA TYR A 34 0.46 -11.04 -2.54
C TYR A 34 1.98 -11.20 -2.70
N ASP A 35 2.53 -12.41 -2.54
CA ASP A 35 3.98 -12.69 -2.67
C ASP A 35 4.55 -12.40 -4.07
N HIS A 36 3.67 -12.32 -5.06
CA HIS A 36 4.01 -11.99 -6.44
C HIS A 36 4.23 -10.47 -6.67
N LEU A 37 3.89 -9.62 -5.70
CA LEU A 37 4.07 -8.18 -5.81
C LEU A 37 5.48 -7.75 -5.35
N PRO A 38 6.11 -6.76 -6.01
CA PRO A 38 7.40 -6.25 -5.59
C PRO A 38 7.30 -5.52 -4.25
N GLU A 39 8.33 -5.61 -3.39
CA GLU A 39 8.35 -4.96 -2.07
C GLU A 39 8.08 -3.44 -2.12
N ALA A 40 8.54 -2.78 -3.19
CA ALA A 40 8.32 -1.35 -3.41
C ALA A 40 6.83 -0.95 -3.53
N ALA A 41 5.97 -1.90 -3.87
CA ALA A 41 4.52 -1.71 -3.95
C ALA A 41 3.87 -1.47 -2.57
N PHE A 42 4.44 -2.04 -1.50
CA PHE A 42 3.92 -1.90 -0.13
C PHE A 42 4.42 -0.62 0.57
N TYR A 43 5.37 0.10 -0.03
CA TYR A 43 5.91 1.31 0.56
C TYR A 43 4.95 2.50 0.44
N MET A 44 4.66 3.16 1.56
CA MET A 44 3.83 4.38 1.64
C MET A 44 2.43 4.25 1.02
N VAL A 45 1.82 3.07 1.08
CA VAL A 45 0.41 2.86 0.74
C VAL A 45 -0.48 2.85 1.98
N GLY A 46 -1.78 3.05 1.80
CA GLY A 46 -2.79 2.88 2.85
C GLY A 46 -3.23 1.42 2.96
N GLY A 47 -4.04 0.97 2.01
CA GLY A 47 -4.58 -0.40 1.96
C GLY A 47 -3.88 -1.30 0.94
N ILE A 48 -4.29 -2.57 0.91
CA ILE A 48 -3.74 -3.57 -0.01
C ILE A 48 -4.07 -3.29 -1.48
N ASP A 49 -5.25 -2.73 -1.77
CA ASP A 49 -5.63 -2.33 -3.13
C ASP A 49 -4.66 -1.29 -3.73
N GLU A 50 -4.21 -0.34 -2.91
CA GLU A 50 -3.21 0.65 -3.32
C GLU A 50 -1.84 0.01 -3.55
N ALA A 51 -1.50 -1.06 -2.81
CA ALA A 51 -0.28 -1.84 -3.07
C ALA A 51 -0.37 -2.52 -4.44
N VAL A 52 -1.49 -3.15 -4.77
CA VAL A 52 -1.72 -3.80 -6.08
C VAL A 52 -1.63 -2.78 -7.22
N GLU A 53 -2.28 -1.62 -7.08
CA GLU A 53 -2.25 -0.56 -8.10
C GLU A 53 -0.83 0.01 -8.28
N LYS A 54 -0.08 0.17 -7.18
CA LYS A 54 1.30 0.62 -7.24
C LYS A 54 2.21 -0.43 -7.88
N ALA A 55 2.00 -1.71 -7.61
CA ALA A 55 2.72 -2.80 -8.25
C ALA A 55 2.50 -2.82 -9.77
N LYS A 56 1.26 -2.60 -10.24
CA LYS A 56 0.96 -2.51 -11.67
C LYS A 56 1.76 -1.38 -12.33
N LYS A 57 1.75 -0.18 -11.75
CA LYS A 57 2.53 0.95 -12.26
C LYS A 57 4.03 0.65 -12.31
N LEU A 58 4.57 0.03 -11.27
CA LEU A 58 5.98 -0.38 -11.24
C LEU A 58 6.32 -1.42 -12.31
N ALA A 59 5.37 -2.29 -12.66
CA ALA A 59 5.54 -3.26 -13.75
C ALA A 59 5.40 -2.62 -15.14
N GLU A 60 4.69 -1.50 -15.28
CA GLU A 60 4.59 -0.73 -16.53
C GLU A 60 5.83 0.15 -16.78
N ASP A 61 6.47 0.65 -15.71
CA ASP A 61 7.71 1.45 -15.77
C ASP A 61 9.00 0.59 -15.88
N ALA A 62 8.89 -0.75 -15.82
CA ALA A 62 10.00 -1.71 -15.90
C ALA A 62 10.17 -2.30 -17.31
#